data_AF-A0A4Z1T5T6-F1
#
_entry.id   AF-A0A4Z1T5T6-F1
#
_cell.length_a   1.000
_cell.length_b   1.000
_cell.length_c   1.000
_cell.angle_alpha   90.00
_cell.angle_beta   90.00
_cell.angle_gamma   90.00
#
_symmetry.space_group_name_H-M   'P 1'
#
loop_
_entity.id
_entity.type
_entity.pdbx_description
1 polymer ?
#
loop_
_entity_poly.entity_id
_entity_poly.type
_entity_poly.pdbx_seq_one_letter_code
_entity_poly.pdbx_strand_id
1 'polypeptide(L)'
;MTALMHAVGGGHEECVGLLLLERDLKDGEGRTAAEHAEGEKMRKVLVHQPTLPRLPDSLSGYHLTAVLGEGGFGTVYAAHKGGRNVAVKVVSLRRHSEETREKIRKEAEILLSLDHPNILRCIRGEENDLDSTYVLVMDLCCGKTYRRYILTAIMCLVL
;
A
#
# COMPACT_ATOMS: atom_id res chain seq x y z
N MET A 1 6.04 19.98 14.44
CA MET A 1 4.90 19.17 13.94
C MET A 1 5.35 18.37 12.73
N THR A 2 4.87 17.14 12.59
CA THR A 2 5.14 16.27 11.44
C THR A 2 4.03 16.38 10.39
N ALA A 3 4.21 15.79 9.21
CA ALA A 3 3.20 15.79 8.15
C ALA A 3 1.92 15.08 8.62
N LEU A 4 2.04 14.00 9.39
CA LEU A 4 0.92 13.31 10.01
C LEU A 4 0.16 14.20 11.00
N MET A 5 0.85 14.96 11.85
CA MET A 5 0.18 15.87 12.81
C MET A 5 -0.65 16.94 12.10
N HIS A 6 -0.14 17.49 10.99
CA HIS A 6 -0.89 18.41 10.14
C HIS A 6 -2.08 17.74 9.46
N ALA A 7 -1.90 16.53 8.92
CA ALA A 7 -2.98 15.77 8.28
C ALA A 7 -4.11 15.44 9.27
N VAL A 8 -3.75 15.07 10.49
CA VAL A 8 -4.68 14.76 11.58
C VAL A 8 -5.45 16.01 12.01
N GLY A 9 -4.75 17.11 12.31
CA GLY A 9 -5.40 18.37 12.73
C GLY A 9 -6.26 19.02 11.63
N GLY A 10 -5.94 18.77 10.36
CA GLY A 10 -6.72 19.23 9.20
C GLY A 10 -7.85 18.29 8.76
N GLY A 11 -8.05 17.15 9.44
CA GLY A 11 -9.10 16.18 9.07
C GLY A 11 -8.85 15.41 7.77
N HIS A 12 -7.60 15.34 7.30
CA HIS A 12 -7.23 14.70 6.02
C HIS A 12 -7.06 13.18 6.17
N GLU A 13 -8.16 12.46 6.36
CA GLU A 13 -8.18 11.00 6.63
C GLU A 13 -7.32 10.16 5.66
N GLU A 14 -7.33 10.48 4.37
CA GLU A 14 -6.55 9.74 3.35
C GLU A 14 -5.03 9.93 3.51
N CYS A 15 -4.59 11.11 3.95
CA CYS A 15 -3.18 11.39 4.23
C CYS A 15 -2.72 10.71 5.52
N VAL A 16 -3.61 10.56 6.50
CA VAL A 16 -3.30 9.96 7.80
C VAL A 16 -2.90 8.50 7.64
N GLY A 17 -3.60 7.72 6.81
CA GLY A 17 -3.23 6.33 6.52
C GLY A 17 -1.85 6.19 5.88
N LEU A 18 -1.50 7.11 4.97
CA LEU A 18 -0.19 7.09 4.29
C LEU A 18 0.98 7.47 5.20
N LEU A 19 0.71 8.26 6.25
CA LEU A 19 1.70 8.85 7.13
C LEU A 19 1.82 8.14 8.49
N LEU A 20 1.24 6.93 8.63
CA LEU A 20 1.26 6.19 9.89
C LEU A 20 2.66 5.87 10.44
N LEU A 21 3.70 5.91 9.60
CA LEU A 21 5.10 5.79 10.04
C LEU A 21 5.54 6.93 10.98
N GLU A 22 4.86 8.08 10.94
CA GLU A 22 5.15 9.23 11.81
C GLU A 22 4.32 9.22 13.10
N ARG A 23 3.46 8.22 13.33
CA ARG A 23 2.46 8.22 14.43
C ARG A 23 3.07 8.41 15.81
N ASP A 24 4.19 7.73 16.05
CA ASP A 24 4.83 7.68 17.36
C ASP A 24 5.87 8.80 17.51
N LEU A 25 6.06 9.64 16.49
CA LEU A 25 6.86 10.85 16.58
C LEU A 25 6.15 11.90 17.43
N LYS A 26 6.96 12.65 18.18
CA LYS A 26 6.50 13.70 19.08
C LYS A 26 6.84 15.08 18.53
N ASP A 27 5.97 16.05 18.76
CA ASP A 27 6.26 17.46 18.48
C ASP A 27 7.20 18.06 19.55
N GLY A 28 7.50 19.36 19.43
CA GLY A 28 8.33 20.08 20.40
C GLY A 28 7.72 20.18 21.80
N GLU A 29 6.44 19.85 21.96
CA GLU A 29 5.71 19.83 23.23
C GLU A 29 5.53 18.40 23.77
N GLY A 30 6.10 17.39 23.09
CA GLY A 30 6.04 15.98 23.49
C GLY A 30 4.76 15.25 23.07
N ARG A 31 3.88 15.88 22.28
CA ARG A 31 2.60 15.32 21.85
C ARG A 31 2.75 14.51 20.56
N THR A 32 2.00 13.42 20.47
CA THR A 32 1.88 12.52 19.32
C THR A 32 0.78 12.97 18.35
N ALA A 33 0.72 12.33 17.18
CA ALA A 33 -0.38 12.56 16.23
C ALA A 33 -1.77 12.23 16.83
N ALA A 34 -1.87 11.24 17.71
CA ALA A 34 -3.14 10.88 18.37
C ALA A 34 -3.69 11.97 19.29
N GLU A 35 -2.81 12.77 19.88
CA GLU A 35 -3.18 13.89 20.76
C GLU A 35 -3.63 15.12 19.96
N HIS A 36 -3.27 15.20 18.68
CA HIS A 36 -3.77 16.22 17.74
C HIS A 36 -5.08 15.83 17.05
N ALA A 37 -5.55 14.59 17.24
CA ALA A 37 -6.74 14.08 16.56
C ALA A 37 -8.03 14.62 17.19
N GLU A 38 -8.71 15.48 16.45
CA GLU A 38 -10.06 15.91 16.78
C GLU A 38 -11.09 14.87 16.28
N GLY A 39 -11.87 14.33 17.21
CA GLY A 39 -12.96 13.39 16.92
C GLY A 39 -12.61 11.90 16.99
N GLU A 40 -13.61 11.11 17.37
CA GLU A 40 -13.47 9.66 17.60
C GLU A 40 -13.08 8.90 16.33
N LYS A 41 -13.52 9.37 15.16
CA LYS A 41 -13.23 8.75 13.86
C LYS A 41 -11.74 8.82 13.50
N MET A 42 -11.09 9.97 13.72
CA MET A 42 -9.66 10.15 13.43
C MET A 42 -8.80 9.37 14.42
N ARG A 43 -9.18 9.36 15.70
CA ARG A 43 -8.53 8.50 16.72
C ARG A 43 -8.66 7.02 16.34
N LYS A 44 -9.81 6.58 15.82
CA LYS A 44 -9.96 5.20 15.32
C LYS A 44 -8.99 4.90 14.18
N VAL A 45 -8.79 5.79 13.20
CA VAL A 45 -7.82 5.56 12.11
C VAL A 45 -6.38 5.42 12.63
N LEU A 46 -6.00 6.17 13.67
CA LEU A 46 -4.66 6.08 14.27
C LEU A 46 -4.46 4.81 15.13
N VAL A 47 -5.55 4.28 15.69
CA VAL A 47 -5.55 3.11 16.60
C VAL A 47 -5.80 1.80 15.84
N HIS A 48 -6.61 1.80 14.78
CA HIS A 48 -6.90 0.62 13.97
C HIS A 48 -5.72 0.35 13.03
N GLN A 49 -4.73 -0.40 13.52
CA GLN A 49 -3.72 -0.99 12.66
C GLN A 49 -4.39 -2.07 11.81
N PRO A 50 -4.47 -1.93 10.47
CA PRO A 50 -4.70 -3.11 9.66
C PRO A 50 -3.60 -4.12 9.98
N THR A 51 -3.94 -5.39 10.12
CA THR A 51 -2.93 -6.45 10.19
C THR A 51 -2.24 -6.51 8.84
N LEU A 52 -1.07 -5.87 8.76
CA LEU A 52 -0.28 -5.83 7.54
C LEU A 52 0.45 -7.17 7.38
N PRO A 53 0.41 -7.78 6.18
CA PRO A 53 1.14 -9.02 5.94
C PRO A 53 2.64 -8.75 6.06
N ARG A 54 3.38 -9.77 6.49
CA ARG A 54 4.84 -9.76 6.33
C ARG A 54 5.14 -9.92 4.84
N LEU A 55 6.00 -9.05 4.33
CA LEU A 55 6.53 -9.22 2.98
C LEU A 55 7.71 -10.20 3.01
N PRO A 56 8.02 -10.90 1.90
CA PRO A 56 9.23 -11.72 1.81
C PRO A 56 10.50 -10.90 2.10
N ASP A 57 11.54 -11.55 2.64
CA ASP A 57 12.76 -10.90 3.15
C ASP A 57 13.48 -10.00 2.13
N SER A 58 13.38 -10.39 0.87
CA SER A 58 13.87 -9.69 -0.32
C SER A 58 13.16 -8.33 -0.58
N LEU A 59 12.01 -8.11 0.05
CA LEU A 59 11.24 -6.88 0.11
C LEU A 59 11.32 -6.17 1.48
N SER A 60 12.25 -6.57 2.36
CA SER A 60 12.43 -5.99 3.71
C SER A 60 12.59 -4.46 3.78
N GLY A 61 13.00 -3.81 2.69
CA GLY A 61 13.07 -2.34 2.59
C GLY A 61 11.74 -1.64 2.26
N TYR A 62 10.65 -2.38 2.07
CA TYR A 62 9.31 -1.83 1.84
C TYR A 62 8.48 -1.91 3.11
N HIS A 63 8.20 -0.76 3.72
CA HIS A 63 7.41 -0.69 4.95
C HIS A 63 5.95 -0.43 4.60
N LEU A 64 5.08 -1.43 4.73
CA LEU A 64 3.65 -1.26 4.55
C LEU A 64 3.10 -0.25 5.56
N THR A 65 2.22 0.64 5.12
CA THR A 65 1.68 1.72 5.96
C THR A 65 0.17 1.69 6.08
N ALA A 66 -0.57 1.36 5.02
CA ALA A 66 -2.03 1.29 5.04
C ALA A 66 -2.59 0.38 3.95
N VAL A 67 -3.87 -0.01 4.08
CA VAL A 67 -4.62 -0.66 3.00
C VAL A 67 -5.18 0.42 2.07
N LEU A 68 -4.89 0.32 0.77
CA LEU A 68 -5.42 1.19 -0.28
C LEU A 68 -6.69 0.62 -0.92
N GLY A 69 -6.80 -0.70 -0.98
CA GLY A 69 -7.97 -1.38 -1.52
C GLY A 69 -7.88 -2.90 -1.43
N GLU A 70 -9.04 -3.55 -1.42
CA GLU A 70 -9.19 -5.00 -1.38
C GLU A 70 -10.07 -5.43 -2.57
N GLY A 71 -9.66 -6.49 -3.27
CA GLY A 71 -10.36 -7.03 -4.43
C GLY A 71 -10.26 -8.55 -4.49
N GLY A 72 -10.90 -9.15 -5.50
CA GLY A 72 -11.01 -10.61 -5.64
C GLY A 72 -9.65 -11.33 -5.74
N PHE A 73 -8.62 -10.65 -6.23
CA PHE A 73 -7.28 -11.21 -6.44
C PHE A 73 -6.30 -10.89 -5.31
N GLY A 74 -6.66 -10.01 -4.37
CA GLY A 74 -5.76 -9.66 -3.26
C GLY A 74 -5.97 -8.26 -2.71
N THR A 75 -5.01 -7.85 -1.89
CA THR A 75 -5.04 -6.57 -1.19
C THR A 75 -3.89 -5.68 -1.66
N VAL A 76 -4.20 -4.41 -1.89
CA VAL A 76 -3.23 -3.37 -2.22
C VAL A 76 -2.96 -2.55 -0.97
N TYR A 77 -1.68 -2.40 -0.65
CA TYR A 77 -1.18 -1.64 0.48
C TYR A 77 -0.38 -0.44 -0.01
N ALA A 78 -0.43 0.67 0.72
CA ALA A 78 0.58 1.71 0.63
C ALA A 78 1.84 1.22 1.34
N ALA A 79 3.00 1.56 0.80
CA ALA A 79 4.27 1.30 1.46
C ALA A 79 5.26 2.43 1.25
N HIS A 80 6.27 2.49 2.10
CA HIS A 80 7.36 3.46 2.03
C HIS A 80 8.70 2.76 1.87
N LYS A 81 9.55 3.28 0.97
CA LYS A 81 10.94 2.83 0.79
C LYS A 81 11.82 4.01 0.43
N GLY A 82 12.81 4.30 1.27
CA GLY A 82 13.87 5.28 0.98
C GLY A 82 13.35 6.67 0.57
N GLY A 83 12.34 7.21 1.27
CA GLY A 83 11.76 8.52 0.96
C GLY A 83 10.69 8.51 -0.13
N ARG A 84 10.38 7.35 -0.73
CA ARG A 84 9.37 7.21 -1.79
C ARG A 84 8.19 6.37 -1.33
N ASN A 85 6.99 6.84 -1.62
CA ASN A 85 5.76 6.05 -1.44
C ASN A 85 5.51 5.18 -2.68
N VAL A 86 5.12 3.94 -2.44
CA VAL A 86 4.81 2.92 -3.46
C VAL A 86 3.51 2.21 -3.09
N ALA A 87 2.93 1.50 -4.06
CA ALA A 87 1.83 0.60 -3.83
C ALA A 87 2.35 -0.85 -3.88
N VAL A 88 1.87 -1.70 -2.98
CA VAL A 88 2.24 -3.12 -2.87
C VAL A 88 0.99 -3.97 -2.96
N LYS A 89 0.81 -4.73 -4.05
CA LYS A 89 -0.29 -5.69 -4.20
C LYS A 89 0.17 -7.06 -3.73
N VAL A 90 -0.57 -7.66 -2.80
CA VAL A 90 -0.33 -9.02 -2.30
C VAL A 90 -1.47 -9.92 -2.78
N VAL A 91 -1.13 -10.90 -3.61
CA VAL A 91 -2.04 -11.87 -4.23
C VAL A 91 -1.88 -13.22 -3.53
N SER A 92 -2.97 -13.86 -3.12
CA SER A 92 -2.91 -15.19 -2.50
C SER A 92 -2.94 -16.29 -3.55
N LEU A 93 -1.93 -17.16 -3.56
CA LEU A 93 -1.82 -18.30 -4.47
C LEU A 93 -2.37 -19.61 -3.86
N ARG A 94 -2.76 -19.60 -2.58
CA ARG A 94 -3.16 -20.81 -1.82
C ARG A 94 -4.31 -21.58 -2.46
N ARG A 95 -5.27 -20.86 -3.06
CA ARG A 95 -6.50 -21.45 -3.64
C ARG A 95 -6.44 -21.63 -5.16
N HIS A 96 -5.33 -21.26 -5.79
CA HIS A 96 -5.17 -21.31 -7.24
C HIS A 96 -4.48 -22.61 -7.67
N SER A 97 -4.95 -23.18 -8.78
CA SER A 97 -4.28 -24.31 -9.45
C SER A 97 -2.90 -23.89 -9.98
N GLU A 98 -2.01 -24.84 -10.24
CA GLU A 98 -0.69 -24.53 -10.79
C GLU A 98 -0.78 -23.80 -12.14
N GLU A 99 -1.73 -24.19 -12.99
CA GLU A 99 -2.03 -23.47 -14.25
C GLU A 99 -2.39 -22.00 -14.02
N THR A 100 -3.17 -21.71 -12.96
CA THR A 100 -3.54 -20.32 -12.62
C THR A 100 -2.35 -19.56 -12.05
N ARG A 101 -1.50 -20.21 -11.25
CA ARG A 101 -0.25 -19.61 -10.74
C ARG A 101 0.70 -19.27 -11.87
N GLU A 102 0.86 -20.14 -12.86
CA GLU A 102 1.65 -19.84 -14.06
C GLU A 102 1.11 -18.65 -14.85
N LYS A 103 -0.22 -18.50 -14.97
CA LYS A 103 -0.83 -17.32 -15.60
C LYS A 103 -0.52 -16.05 -14.83
N ILE A 104 -0.63 -16.09 -13.50
CA ILE A 104 -0.25 -14.98 -12.62
C ILE A 104 1.22 -14.60 -12.80
N ARG A 105 2.14 -15.58 -12.83
CA ARG A 105 3.57 -15.33 -13.07
C ARG A 105 3.81 -14.64 -14.43
N LYS A 106 3.20 -15.16 -15.50
CA LYS A 106 3.31 -14.57 -16.86
C LYS A 106 2.77 -13.16 -16.92
N GLU A 107 1.63 -12.88 -16.31
CA GLU A 107 1.06 -11.53 -16.26
C GLU A 107 1.96 -10.57 -15.48
N ALA A 108 2.54 -11.02 -14.36
CA ALA A 108 3.49 -10.23 -13.60
C ALA A 108 4.77 -9.91 -14.41
N GLU A 109 5.30 -10.87 -15.16
CA GLU A 109 6.43 -10.66 -16.08
C GLU A 109 6.11 -9.61 -17.16
N ILE A 110 4.90 -9.67 -17.75
CA ILE A 110 4.44 -8.67 -18.71
C ILE A 110 4.40 -7.29 -18.04
N LEU A 111 3.78 -7.16 -16.88
CA LEU A 111 3.69 -5.90 -16.14
C LEU A 111 5.08 -5.31 -15.81
N LEU A 112 6.05 -6.16 -15.46
CA LEU A 112 7.43 -5.75 -15.19
C LEU A 112 8.17 -5.26 -16.43
N SER A 113 7.78 -5.73 -17.62
CA SER A 113 8.38 -5.30 -18.90
C SER A 113 7.80 -4.00 -19.45
N LEU A 114 6.65 -3.54 -18.93
CA LEU A 114 5.99 -2.33 -19.43
C LEU A 114 6.63 -1.07 -18.85
N ASP A 115 7.23 -0.26 -19.75
CA ASP A 115 7.74 1.07 -19.42
C ASP A 115 7.16 2.10 -20.42
N HIS A 116 6.10 2.79 -20.00
CA HIS A 116 5.42 3.77 -20.83
C HIS A 116 4.79 4.86 -19.95
N PRO A 117 4.84 6.16 -20.33
CA PRO A 117 4.36 7.27 -19.51
C PRO A 117 2.87 7.19 -19.10
N ASN A 118 2.05 6.46 -19.84
CA ASN A 118 0.62 6.26 -19.57
C ASN A 118 0.27 4.90 -18.95
N ILE A 119 1.27 4.08 -18.61
CA ILE A 119 1.08 2.77 -17.98
C ILE A 119 1.68 2.84 -16.58
N LEU A 120 0.97 2.26 -15.60
CA LEU A 120 1.46 2.20 -14.24
C LEU A 120 2.69 1.29 -14.17
N ARG A 121 3.84 1.87 -13.81
CA ARG A 121 5.11 1.16 -13.79
C ARG A 121 5.16 0.15 -12.64
N CYS A 122 5.35 -1.12 -12.98
CA CYS A 122 5.70 -2.16 -12.02
C CYS A 122 7.20 -2.13 -11.78
N ILE A 123 7.60 -2.03 -10.51
CA ILE A 123 9.00 -1.87 -10.09
C ILE A 123 9.61 -3.24 -9.78
N ARG A 124 8.82 -4.13 -9.18
CA ARG A 124 9.28 -5.44 -8.71
C ARG A 124 8.12 -6.41 -8.58
N GLY A 125 8.35 -7.67 -8.90
CA GLY A 125 7.43 -8.78 -8.67
C GLY A 125 8.18 -9.91 -7.98
N GLU A 126 7.55 -10.54 -7.00
CA GLU A 126 8.19 -11.58 -6.21
C GLU A 126 7.19 -12.59 -5.66
N GLU A 127 7.48 -13.86 -5.88
CA GLU A 127 6.72 -14.95 -5.30
C GLU A 127 7.30 -15.34 -3.93
N ASN A 128 6.42 -15.62 -2.98
CA ASN A 128 6.76 -16.12 -1.67
C ASN A 128 6.06 -17.47 -1.48
N ASP A 129 6.84 -18.54 -1.67
CA ASP A 129 6.37 -19.93 -1.57
C ASP A 129 5.87 -20.27 -0.17
N LEU A 130 6.53 -19.77 0.88
CA LEU A 130 6.21 -20.06 2.28
C LEU A 130 4.80 -19.59 2.63
N ASP A 131 4.44 -18.37 2.21
CA ASP A 131 3.10 -17.83 2.43
C ASP A 131 2.13 -18.17 1.29
N SER A 132 2.63 -18.73 0.20
CA SER A 132 1.93 -18.95 -1.07
C SER A 132 1.28 -17.65 -1.54
N THR A 133 2.10 -16.63 -1.76
CA THR A 133 1.67 -15.30 -2.22
C THR A 133 2.53 -14.80 -3.36
N TYR A 134 1.96 -13.95 -4.21
CA TYR A 134 2.71 -13.16 -5.18
C TYR A 134 2.60 -11.69 -4.80
N VAL A 135 3.73 -10.99 -4.75
CA VAL A 135 3.83 -9.59 -4.34
C VAL A 135 4.30 -8.75 -5.52
N LEU A 136 3.54 -7.71 -5.85
CA LEU A 136 3.92 -6.69 -6.83
C LEU A 136 4.18 -5.36 -6.13
N VAL A 137 5.27 -4.69 -6.46
CA VAL A 137 5.61 -3.33 -6.04
C VAL A 137 5.49 -2.40 -7.23
N MET A 138 4.74 -1.32 -7.07
CA MET A 138 4.34 -0.42 -8.15
C MET A 138 4.45 1.03 -7.72
N ASP A 139 4.52 1.93 -8.69
CA ASP A 139 4.42 3.36 -8.39
C ASP A 139 3.07 3.70 -7.73
N LEU A 140 3.10 4.52 -6.68
CA LEU A 140 1.87 5.01 -6.06
C LEU A 140 1.36 6.23 -6.82
N CYS A 141 0.18 6.15 -7.44
CA CYS A 141 -0.48 7.32 -8.01
C CYS A 141 -1.32 8.04 -6.95
N CYS A 142 -1.18 9.36 -6.84
CA CYS A 142 -2.03 10.21 -6.00
C CYS A 142 -2.78 11.23 -6.88
N GLY A 143 -3.96 10.86 -7.40
CA GLY A 143 -4.77 11.75 -8.24
C GLY A 143 -5.86 12.48 -7.44
N LYS A 144 -5.85 13.82 -7.44
CA LYS A 144 -6.83 14.66 -6.72
C LYS A 144 -8.21 14.79 -7.39
N THR A 145 -8.49 14.14 -8.52
CA THR A 145 -9.77 14.31 -9.21
C THR A 145 -10.14 13.05 -10.01
N TYR A 146 -11.36 12.53 -9.77
CA TYR A 146 -12.07 11.46 -10.49
C TYR A 146 -11.46 10.03 -10.58
N ARG A 147 -10.49 9.64 -9.76
CA ARG A 147 -9.79 8.36 -9.95
C ARG A 147 -9.59 7.46 -8.74
N ARG A 148 -10.52 7.49 -7.78
CA ARG A 148 -10.63 6.38 -6.79
C ARG A 148 -10.79 5.04 -7.50
N TYR A 149 -11.51 5.02 -8.64
CA TYR A 149 -11.69 3.83 -9.46
C TYR A 149 -10.52 3.48 -10.38
N ILE A 150 -9.54 4.35 -10.65
CA ILE A 150 -8.47 4.03 -11.61
C ILE A 150 -7.21 3.51 -10.93
N LEU A 151 -6.94 3.92 -9.70
CA LEU A 151 -6.02 3.19 -8.82
C LEU A 151 -6.54 1.76 -8.59
N THR A 152 -7.83 1.61 -8.28
CA THR A 152 -8.44 0.28 -8.12
C THR A 152 -8.56 -0.46 -9.44
N ALA A 153 -8.98 0.15 -10.55
CA ALA A 153 -9.19 -0.58 -11.81
C ALA A 153 -7.88 -1.02 -12.47
N ILE A 154 -6.85 -0.17 -12.55
CA ILE A 154 -5.59 -0.57 -13.19
C ILE A 154 -4.80 -1.54 -12.30
N MET A 155 -4.91 -1.44 -10.97
CA MET A 155 -4.28 -2.41 -10.05
C MET A 155 -5.10 -3.69 -9.84
N CYS A 156 -6.43 -3.69 -10.07
CA CYS A 156 -7.28 -4.88 -9.94
C CYS A 156 -7.56 -5.60 -11.26
N LEU A 157 -7.30 -5.01 -12.44
CA LEU A 157 -7.59 -5.63 -13.74
C LEU A 157 -6.44 -6.49 -14.30
N VAL A 158 -5.29 -6.54 -13.63
CA VAL A 158 -4.19 -7.45 -14.00
C VAL A 158 -3.69 -8.15 -12.73
N LEU A 159 -3.62 -9.48 -12.77
CA LEU A 159 -3.71 -10.46 -11.68
C LEU A 159 -5.08 -10.59 -11.03
#